data_AF-A0A8A4TT42-F1
#
_entry.id   AF-A0A8A4TT42-F1
#
_cell.length_a   1.000
_cell.length_b   1.000
_cell.length_c   1.000
_cell.angle_alpha   90.00
_cell.angle_beta   90.00
_cell.angle_gamma   90.00
#
_symmetry.space_group_name_H-M   'P 1'
#
loop_
_entity.id
_entity.type
_entity.pdbx_description
1 polymer ?
#
loop_
_entity_poly.entity_id
_entity_poly.type
_entity_poly.pdbx_seq_one_letter_code
_entity_poly.pdbx_strand_id
1 'polypeptide(L)'
;MTIHRKTEDAQASDGGNAIHRRAWLKATAASLATLAANTAIAGRPCATTVGNGDGPFYPDTEIPPALDLTRTPGRSGRATGQPLLIVGRVLDADCRPVKGARVEIWQADDRGRYHTGGDKPERLDPAFRYFAHAITDDAGQYRFKTLLPAAYQVGRSTRAPHIHYKVKHPDFRTLSTELYFEPHGDIRRQDGIFQMIPEHGRERLIVPLVAPATMTELADLGHEADQACRFDITIGTRA
;
A
#
# COMPACT_ATOMS: atom_id res chain seq x y z
N MET A 1 38.87 7.25 -78.01
CA MET A 1 38.05 6.24 -78.70
C MET A 1 38.99 5.32 -79.44
N THR A 2 38.75 4.00 -79.36
CA THR A 2 39.56 2.89 -79.92
C THR A 2 40.85 2.63 -79.10
N ILE A 3 41.31 1.43 -78.72
CA ILE A 3 41.00 0.03 -79.09
C ILE A 3 41.42 -0.92 -77.94
N HIS A 4 40.72 -2.04 -77.79
CA HIS A 4 41.11 -3.24 -77.04
C HIS A 4 42.43 -3.91 -77.50
N ARG A 5 43.14 -4.54 -76.56
CA ARG A 5 43.97 -5.77 -76.74
C ARG A 5 43.71 -6.67 -75.51
N LYS A 6 43.26 -7.93 -75.62
CA LYS A 6 43.99 -9.18 -76.01
C LYS A 6 45.22 -9.40 -75.10
N THR A 7 45.52 -10.58 -74.52
CA THR A 7 45.11 -11.97 -74.76
C THR A 7 45.79 -12.90 -73.71
N GLU A 8 45.43 -14.20 -73.73
CA GLU A 8 46.27 -15.39 -73.42
C GLU A 8 46.54 -15.70 -71.91
N ASP A 9 46.59 -16.94 -71.42
CA ASP A 9 46.44 -18.29 -71.98
C ASP A 9 46.33 -19.35 -70.86
N ALA A 10 45.82 -20.52 -71.26
CA ALA A 10 46.02 -21.93 -70.81
C ALA A 10 46.65 -22.24 -69.43
N GLN A 11 46.05 -23.04 -68.53
CA GLN A 11 45.75 -24.50 -68.51
C GLN A 11 46.91 -25.47 -68.16
N ALA A 12 46.53 -26.48 -67.36
CA ALA A 12 47.17 -27.78 -67.02
C ALA A 12 48.27 -27.75 -65.93
N SER A 13 48.45 -28.72 -65.03
CA SER A 13 47.87 -30.05 -64.68
C SER A 13 48.58 -30.45 -63.35
N ASP A 14 48.03 -31.18 -62.40
CA ASP A 14 48.08 -32.65 -62.24
C ASP A 14 47.91 -32.87 -60.71
N GLY A 15 46.97 -33.66 -60.17
CA GLY A 15 47.08 -35.11 -60.04
C GLY A 15 47.98 -35.52 -58.85
N GLY A 16 47.42 -35.98 -57.72
CA GLY A 16 48.23 -36.62 -56.67
C GLY A 16 47.65 -36.67 -55.26
N ASN A 17 46.97 -37.77 -54.96
CA ASN A 17 46.34 -38.14 -53.70
C ASN A 17 47.33 -38.49 -52.58
N ALA A 18 47.20 -37.92 -51.37
CA ALA A 18 47.65 -38.57 -50.13
C ALA A 18 47.05 -37.91 -48.86
N ILE A 19 46.08 -38.64 -48.30
CA ILE A 19 45.55 -38.63 -46.93
C ILE A 19 46.55 -38.09 -45.89
N HIS A 20 46.18 -37.09 -45.07
CA HIS A 20 46.48 -37.12 -43.63
C HIS A 20 45.69 -36.08 -42.80
N ARG A 21 44.95 -36.63 -41.83
CA ARG A 21 44.80 -36.15 -40.44
C ARG A 21 43.92 -34.92 -40.19
N ARG A 22 42.69 -35.25 -39.78
CA ARG A 22 41.81 -34.50 -38.88
C ARG A 22 42.59 -33.54 -37.95
N ALA A 23 42.46 -32.24 -38.20
CA ALA A 23 42.78 -31.19 -37.23
C ALA A 23 41.46 -30.51 -36.84
N TRP A 24 40.74 -31.13 -35.90
CA TRP A 24 39.68 -30.43 -35.18
C TRP A 24 40.34 -29.49 -34.18
N LEU A 25 40.34 -28.19 -34.49
CA LEU A 25 40.67 -27.15 -33.53
C LEU A 25 39.64 -27.20 -32.39
N LYS A 26 40.08 -27.68 -31.23
CA LYS A 26 39.35 -27.57 -29.97
C LYS A 26 39.29 -26.09 -29.60
N ALA A 27 38.15 -25.46 -29.83
CA ALA A 27 37.85 -24.16 -29.24
C ALA A 27 37.83 -24.32 -27.71
N THR A 28 38.82 -23.75 -27.04
CA THR A 28 38.85 -23.66 -25.58
C THR A 28 37.74 -22.71 -25.13
N ALA A 29 36.71 -23.25 -24.50
CA ALA A 29 35.69 -22.47 -23.81
C ALA A 29 36.32 -21.76 -22.61
N ALA A 30 36.59 -20.46 -22.75
CA ALA A 30 36.84 -19.59 -21.62
C ALA A 30 35.49 -19.25 -20.98
N SER A 31 35.02 -20.11 -20.08
CA SER A 31 33.90 -19.78 -19.19
C SER A 31 34.40 -18.78 -18.15
N LEU A 32 34.35 -17.49 -18.48
CA LEU A 32 34.34 -16.43 -17.47
C LEU A 32 33.01 -16.53 -16.72
N ALA A 33 33.02 -17.23 -15.59
CA ALA A 33 31.96 -17.13 -14.61
C ALA A 33 32.01 -15.71 -14.02
N THR A 34 31.21 -14.80 -14.57
CA THR A 34 30.88 -13.55 -13.89
C THR A 34 30.12 -13.90 -12.63
N LEU A 35 30.79 -13.84 -11.48
CA LEU A 35 30.10 -13.75 -10.20
C LEU A 35 29.26 -12.45 -10.26
N ALA A 36 27.95 -12.60 -10.47
CA ALA A 36 27.02 -11.52 -10.22
C ALA A 36 27.06 -11.27 -8.71
N ALA A 37 27.86 -10.30 -8.29
CA ALA A 37 27.76 -9.74 -6.95
C ALA A 37 26.38 -9.09 -6.85
N ASN A 38 25.43 -9.79 -6.22
CA ASN A 38 24.22 -9.17 -5.70
C ASN A 38 24.64 -8.25 -4.56
N THR A 39 25.19 -7.09 -4.88
CA THR A 39 25.20 -5.96 -3.96
C THR A 39 23.76 -5.54 -3.80
N ALA A 40 23.10 -6.07 -2.76
CA ALA A 40 21.90 -5.45 -2.23
C ALA A 40 22.29 -4.00 -1.90
N ILE A 41 21.84 -3.06 -2.72
CA ILE A 41 21.84 -1.65 -2.34
C ILE A 41 20.94 -1.64 -1.10
N ALA A 42 21.54 -1.51 0.08
CA ALA A 42 20.80 -1.27 1.30
C ALA A 42 20.12 0.09 1.12
N GLY A 43 18.88 0.08 0.62
CA GLY A 43 18.03 1.25 0.59
C GLY A 43 17.91 1.80 2.00
N ARG A 44 17.78 3.12 2.13
CA ARG A 44 17.54 3.72 3.45
C ARG A 44 16.32 3.05 4.08
N PRO A 45 16.39 2.66 5.37
CA PRO A 45 15.26 2.02 6.03
C PRO A 45 14.03 2.93 5.96
N CYS A 46 12.87 2.32 5.77
CA CYS A 46 11.60 3.02 5.83
C CYS A 46 11.40 3.53 7.25
N ALA A 47 11.03 4.80 7.37
CA ALA A 47 10.68 5.34 8.68
C ALA A 47 9.41 4.64 9.17
N THR A 48 9.48 4.08 10.36
CA THR A 48 8.37 3.37 10.99
C THR A 48 7.20 4.32 11.25
N THR A 49 5.98 3.83 11.04
CA THR A 49 4.78 4.59 11.40
C THR A 49 4.72 4.72 12.91
N VAL A 50 4.52 5.95 13.41
CA VAL A 50 4.40 6.19 14.85
C VAL A 50 3.12 5.57 15.38
N GLY A 51 3.23 4.91 16.53
CA GLY A 51 2.09 4.31 17.20
C GLY A 51 1.25 5.33 17.95
N ASN A 52 -0.04 5.05 18.06
CA ASN A 52 -0.95 5.67 19.02
C ASN A 52 -1.83 4.60 19.68
N GLY A 53 -2.38 4.90 20.85
CA GLY A 53 -3.24 3.96 21.58
C GLY A 53 -4.53 3.65 20.82
N ASP A 54 -5.19 2.56 21.22
CA ASP A 54 -6.45 2.10 20.61
C ASP A 54 -7.63 3.07 20.83
N GLY A 55 -7.50 3.97 21.80
CA GLY A 55 -8.61 4.76 22.30
C GLY A 55 -9.68 3.89 22.98
N PRO A 56 -10.78 4.51 23.44
CA PRO A 56 -11.83 3.81 24.19
C PRO A 56 -12.85 3.08 23.30
N PHE A 57 -12.73 3.19 21.97
CA PHE A 57 -13.75 2.74 21.02
C PHE A 57 -13.32 1.58 20.12
N TYR A 58 -12.20 0.92 20.47
CA TYR A 58 -11.84 -0.32 19.80
C TYR A 58 -12.94 -1.37 20.04
N PRO A 59 -13.42 -2.09 19.01
CA PRO A 59 -14.55 -3.03 19.13
C PRO A 59 -14.30 -4.10 20.20
N ASP A 60 -15.33 -4.39 21.00
CA ASP A 60 -15.36 -5.48 21.99
C ASP A 60 -15.78 -6.83 21.39
N THR A 61 -16.12 -6.84 20.10
CA THR A 61 -16.44 -8.03 19.30
C THR A 61 -15.38 -8.31 18.24
N GLU A 62 -15.40 -9.51 17.65
CA GLU A 62 -14.58 -9.82 16.49
C GLU A 62 -14.87 -8.85 15.33
N ILE A 63 -13.81 -8.29 14.75
CA ILE A 63 -13.91 -7.37 13.63
C ILE A 63 -14.10 -8.17 12.33
N PRO A 64 -15.24 -8.03 11.62
CA PRO A 64 -15.51 -8.82 10.42
C PRO A 64 -14.67 -8.36 9.22
N PRO A 65 -14.40 -9.24 8.24
CA PRO A 65 -13.78 -8.84 6.99
C PRO A 65 -14.78 -8.01 6.16
N ALA A 66 -14.38 -6.83 5.71
CA ALA A 66 -15.18 -6.03 4.77
C ALA A 66 -14.32 -5.00 4.05
N LEU A 67 -14.54 -4.86 2.74
CA LEU A 67 -13.92 -3.80 1.93
C LEU A 67 -14.83 -2.58 1.74
N ASP A 68 -16.15 -2.70 1.95
CA ASP A 68 -17.12 -1.58 1.89
C ASP A 68 -17.87 -1.47 3.22
N LEU A 69 -17.58 -0.40 3.96
CA LEU A 69 -18.18 -0.03 5.23
C LEU A 69 -19.44 0.85 5.02
N THR A 70 -19.69 1.36 3.82
CA THR A 70 -20.88 2.19 3.51
C THR A 70 -22.18 1.39 3.42
N ARG A 71 -22.10 0.07 3.60
CA ARG A 71 -23.24 -0.86 3.54
C ARG A 71 -23.09 -2.00 4.55
N THR A 72 -24.10 -2.18 5.38
CA THR A 72 -24.23 -3.35 6.28
C THR A 72 -25.07 -4.45 5.61
N PRO A 73 -24.68 -5.74 5.65
CA PRO A 73 -25.45 -6.80 4.99
C PRO A 73 -26.80 -6.95 5.69
N GLY A 74 -27.85 -7.19 4.92
CA GLY A 74 -29.21 -7.31 5.47
C GLY A 74 -29.85 -5.99 5.89
N ARG A 75 -29.19 -4.85 5.66
CA ARG A 75 -29.77 -3.51 5.83
C ARG A 75 -29.96 -2.88 4.44
N SER A 76 -31.10 -2.23 4.23
CA SER A 76 -31.36 -1.47 3.01
C SER A 76 -30.68 -0.09 3.07
N GLY A 77 -30.26 0.42 1.93
CA GLY A 77 -29.66 1.75 1.79
C GLY A 77 -28.13 1.78 1.77
N ARG A 78 -27.58 3.00 1.77
CA ARG A 78 -26.16 3.31 2.01
C ARG A 78 -26.08 4.23 3.22
N ALA A 79 -24.96 4.16 3.93
CA ALA A 79 -24.64 5.11 4.98
C ALA A 79 -24.66 6.55 4.46
N THR A 80 -25.09 7.48 5.29
CA THR A 80 -25.03 8.92 5.00
C THR A 80 -23.62 9.45 5.25
N GLY A 81 -23.17 10.38 4.42
CA GLY A 81 -21.85 11.00 4.55
C GLY A 81 -21.12 11.08 3.23
N GLN A 82 -19.85 11.45 3.28
CA GLN A 82 -18.96 11.55 2.12
C GLN A 82 -18.18 10.24 1.96
N PRO A 83 -18.46 9.42 0.93
CA PRO A 83 -17.72 8.18 0.75
C PRO A 83 -16.25 8.45 0.42
N LEU A 84 -15.39 7.69 1.07
CA LEU A 84 -13.94 7.79 1.03
C LEU A 84 -13.34 6.44 0.63
N LEU A 85 -12.50 6.43 -0.40
CA LEU A 85 -11.63 5.30 -0.70
C LEU A 85 -10.27 5.46 -0.03
N ILE A 86 -9.86 4.45 0.71
CA ILE A 86 -8.55 4.38 1.33
C ILE A 86 -7.82 3.20 0.73
N VAL A 87 -6.59 3.46 0.30
CA VAL A 87 -5.66 2.45 -0.19
C VAL A 87 -4.33 2.62 0.52
N GLY A 88 -3.54 1.57 0.57
CA GLY A 88 -2.25 1.63 1.23
C GLY A 88 -1.50 0.33 1.13
N ARG A 89 -0.26 0.36 1.61
CA ARG A 89 0.58 -0.82 1.80
C ARG A 89 1.02 -0.97 3.24
N VAL A 90 1.17 -2.21 3.69
CA VAL A 90 1.94 -2.52 4.89
C VAL A 90 3.35 -2.91 4.47
N LEU A 91 4.34 -2.25 5.05
CA LEU A 91 5.77 -2.42 4.76
C LEU A 91 6.55 -2.77 6.04
N ASP A 92 7.68 -3.47 5.90
CA ASP A 92 8.67 -3.64 6.98
C ASP A 92 9.66 -2.46 7.04
N ALA A 93 10.56 -2.49 8.04
CA ALA A 93 11.59 -1.46 8.22
C ALA A 93 12.56 -1.31 7.03
N ASP A 94 12.66 -2.30 6.13
CA ASP A 94 13.47 -2.27 4.92
C ASP A 94 12.66 -1.91 3.67
N CYS A 95 11.44 -1.37 3.86
CA CYS A 95 10.50 -1.02 2.80
C CYS A 95 9.98 -2.21 1.97
N ARG A 96 10.07 -3.45 2.50
CA ARG A 96 9.53 -4.63 1.79
C ARG A 96 8.05 -4.80 2.12
N PRO A 97 7.22 -5.20 1.14
CA PRO A 97 5.80 -5.45 1.38
C PRO A 97 5.59 -6.60 2.36
N VAL A 98 4.64 -6.41 3.28
CA VAL A 98 4.22 -7.43 4.25
C VAL A 98 2.91 -8.05 3.78
N LYS A 99 3.00 -9.26 3.23
CA LYS A 99 1.85 -10.09 2.86
C LYS A 99 1.14 -10.64 4.09
N GLY A 100 -0.19 -10.75 4.04
CA GLY A 100 -0.97 -11.43 5.07
C GLY A 100 -1.10 -10.65 6.39
N ALA A 101 -0.72 -9.37 6.41
CA ALA A 101 -0.99 -8.50 7.54
C ALA A 101 -2.48 -8.23 7.63
N ARG A 102 -3.03 -8.39 8.83
CA ARG A 102 -4.40 -8.01 9.13
C ARG A 102 -4.44 -6.54 9.49
N VAL A 103 -5.10 -5.75 8.64
CA VAL A 103 -5.33 -4.32 8.84
C VAL A 103 -6.75 -4.13 9.33
N GLU A 104 -6.91 -3.71 10.58
CA GLU A 104 -8.19 -3.39 11.19
C GLU A 104 -8.38 -1.88 11.21
N ILE A 105 -9.58 -1.42 10.86
CA ILE A 105 -9.98 -0.02 11.01
C ILE A 105 -11.23 0.10 11.87
N TRP A 106 -11.31 1.17 12.64
CA TRP A 106 -12.52 1.61 13.33
C TRP A 106 -12.58 3.14 13.34
N GLN A 107 -13.79 3.68 13.23
CA GLN A 107 -13.98 5.13 13.10
C GLN A 107 -15.35 5.59 13.58
N ALA A 108 -15.46 6.91 13.72
CA ALA A 108 -16.75 7.57 13.80
C ALA A 108 -17.46 7.60 12.44
N ASP A 109 -18.79 7.79 12.46
CA ASP A 109 -19.57 8.14 11.27
C ASP A 109 -19.45 9.63 10.88
N ASP A 110 -20.26 10.04 9.90
CA ASP A 110 -20.37 11.41 9.40
C ASP A 110 -20.94 12.42 10.42
N ARG A 111 -21.35 11.93 11.60
CA ARG A 111 -21.86 12.73 12.73
C ARG A 111 -20.97 12.60 13.98
N GLY A 112 -19.81 11.97 13.86
CA GLY A 112 -18.84 11.86 14.94
C GLY A 112 -19.21 10.81 16.00
N ARG A 113 -20.04 9.81 15.65
CA ARG A 113 -20.47 8.75 16.58
C ARG A 113 -19.71 7.47 16.29
N TYR A 114 -19.24 6.79 17.33
CA TYR A 114 -18.72 5.43 17.25
C TYR A 114 -19.83 4.44 17.58
N HIS A 115 -19.71 3.21 17.08
CA HIS A 115 -20.54 2.12 17.56
C HIS A 115 -19.93 1.54 18.84
N THR A 116 -20.43 1.98 19.99
CA THR A 116 -20.06 1.38 21.28
C THR A 116 -21.21 0.53 21.82
N GLY A 117 -20.93 -0.51 22.62
CA GLY A 117 -21.96 -1.41 23.16
C GLY A 117 -23.04 -0.73 24.01
N GLY A 118 -22.83 0.52 24.44
CA GLY A 118 -23.81 1.32 25.20
C GLY A 118 -24.61 2.33 24.37
N ASP A 119 -24.33 2.48 23.07
CA ASP A 119 -25.03 3.46 22.24
C ASP A 119 -26.45 3.00 21.88
N LYS A 120 -27.36 3.97 21.86
CA LYS A 120 -28.74 3.68 21.45
C LYS A 120 -28.80 3.51 19.92
N PRO A 121 -29.38 2.43 19.38
CA PRO A 121 -29.35 2.13 17.95
C PRO A 121 -29.87 3.27 17.05
N GLU A 122 -30.86 4.05 17.50
CA GLU A 122 -31.42 5.19 16.77
C GLU A 122 -30.43 6.35 16.57
N ARG A 123 -29.31 6.34 17.32
CA ARG A 123 -28.26 7.33 17.19
C ARG A 123 -27.24 6.98 16.12
N LEU A 124 -27.18 5.73 15.67
CA LEU A 124 -26.20 5.25 14.73
C LEU A 124 -26.79 5.23 13.32
N ASP A 125 -25.94 5.33 12.31
CA ASP A 125 -26.31 5.04 10.94
C ASP A 125 -26.50 3.51 10.79
N PRO A 126 -27.72 3.04 10.48
CA PRO A 126 -28.00 1.61 10.41
C PRO A 126 -27.34 0.92 9.21
N ALA A 127 -26.92 1.68 8.20
CA ALA A 127 -26.26 1.18 6.99
C ALA A 127 -24.73 1.28 7.06
N PHE A 128 -24.17 2.00 8.02
CA PHE A 128 -22.72 2.10 8.21
C PHE A 128 -22.16 0.94 9.03
N ARG A 129 -21.00 0.44 8.61
CA ARG A 129 -20.15 -0.42 9.44
C ARG A 129 -19.05 0.41 10.04
N TYR A 130 -19.02 0.45 11.37
CA TYR A 130 -18.09 1.31 12.11
C TYR A 130 -16.68 0.73 12.22
N PHE A 131 -16.52 -0.55 11.87
CA PHE A 131 -15.25 -1.25 11.90
C PHE A 131 -15.22 -2.40 10.89
N ALA A 132 -14.03 -2.72 10.39
CA ALA A 132 -13.79 -3.81 9.47
C ALA A 132 -12.30 -4.18 9.46
N HIS A 133 -11.97 -5.33 8.88
CA HIS A 133 -10.60 -5.65 8.55
C HIS A 133 -10.42 -6.07 7.08
N ALA A 134 -9.20 -5.90 6.60
CA ALA A 134 -8.70 -6.44 5.35
C ALA A 134 -7.39 -7.21 5.60
N ILE A 135 -7.06 -8.13 4.72
CA ILE A 135 -5.79 -8.85 4.72
C ILE A 135 -4.96 -8.33 3.54
N THR A 136 -3.69 -8.00 3.79
CA THR A 136 -2.81 -7.51 2.72
C THR A 136 -2.45 -8.61 1.72
N ASP A 137 -2.38 -8.25 0.45
CA ASP A 137 -1.95 -9.13 -0.63
C ASP A 137 -0.41 -9.29 -0.71
N ASP A 138 0.08 -9.94 -1.77
CA ASP A 138 1.50 -10.21 -2.00
C ASP A 138 2.34 -8.93 -2.19
N ALA A 139 1.70 -7.83 -2.60
CA ALA A 139 2.31 -6.51 -2.71
C ALA A 139 2.13 -5.67 -1.42
N GLY A 140 1.61 -6.28 -0.35
CA GLY A 140 1.32 -5.64 0.92
C GLY A 140 0.12 -4.72 0.86
N GLN A 141 -0.67 -4.72 -0.22
CA GLN A 141 -1.74 -3.75 -0.45
C GLN A 141 -2.99 -4.08 0.35
N TYR A 142 -3.66 -3.04 0.85
CA TYR A 142 -5.01 -3.11 1.41
C TYR A 142 -5.87 -1.99 0.85
N ARG A 143 -7.19 -2.14 0.99
CA ARG A 143 -8.15 -1.08 0.67
C ARG A 143 -9.40 -1.14 1.53
N PHE A 144 -10.01 0.02 1.73
CA PHE A 144 -11.32 0.19 2.33
C PHE A 144 -12.10 1.26 1.58
N LYS A 145 -13.40 1.04 1.46
CA LYS A 145 -14.37 2.07 1.12
C LYS A 145 -15.17 2.36 2.38
N THR A 146 -15.14 3.60 2.83
CA THR A 146 -15.75 4.03 4.08
C THR A 146 -16.34 5.42 3.91
N LEU A 147 -16.57 6.14 5.02
CA LEU A 147 -16.94 7.56 5.03
C LEU A 147 -15.78 8.39 5.58
N LEU A 148 -15.64 9.63 5.11
CA LEU A 148 -14.86 10.62 5.84
C LEU A 148 -15.51 10.87 7.22
N PRO A 149 -14.84 10.56 8.34
CA PRO A 149 -15.43 10.72 9.67
C PRO A 149 -15.58 12.21 10.01
N ALA A 150 -16.59 12.55 10.81
CA ALA A 150 -16.67 13.88 11.39
C ALA A 150 -15.81 14.03 12.65
N ALA A 151 -15.52 15.28 13.00
CA ALA A 151 -14.94 15.62 14.29
C ALA A 151 -15.93 15.26 15.42
N TYR A 152 -15.42 14.92 16.60
CA TYR A 152 -16.27 14.60 17.74
C TYR A 152 -15.72 15.13 19.06
N GLN A 153 -16.59 15.28 20.06
CA GLN A 153 -16.23 15.79 21.37
C GLN A 153 -15.77 14.65 22.31
N VAL A 154 -14.68 14.89 23.03
CA VAL A 154 -14.24 14.11 24.18
C VAL A 154 -14.09 15.06 25.36
N GLY A 155 -15.07 15.06 26.26
CA GLY A 155 -15.15 16.04 27.33
C GLY A 155 -15.27 17.46 26.77
N ARG A 156 -14.25 18.30 27.01
CA ARG A 156 -14.17 19.68 26.50
C ARG A 156 -13.28 19.83 25.26
N SER A 157 -12.70 18.73 24.78
CA SER A 157 -11.77 18.72 23.66
C SER A 157 -12.46 18.18 22.41
N THR A 158 -12.09 18.74 21.25
CA THR A 158 -12.54 18.22 19.96
C THR A 158 -11.46 17.31 19.39
N ARG A 159 -11.83 16.09 19.04
CA ARG A 159 -10.99 15.20 18.22
C ARG A 159 -11.14 15.58 16.75
N ALA A 160 -10.02 15.74 16.05
CA ALA A 160 -10.05 15.98 14.61
C ALA A 160 -10.57 14.73 13.88
N PRO A 161 -11.14 14.85 12.66
CA PRO A 161 -11.47 13.70 11.83
C PRO A 161 -10.28 12.73 11.70
N HIS A 162 -10.47 11.50 12.15
CA HIS A 162 -9.47 10.44 12.07
C HIS A 162 -10.09 9.06 11.95
N ILE A 163 -9.31 8.13 11.39
CA ILE A 163 -9.63 6.70 11.34
C ILE A 163 -8.55 5.97 12.11
N HIS A 164 -8.92 5.13 13.06
CA HIS A 164 -7.94 4.31 13.75
C HIS A 164 -7.52 3.12 12.91
N TYR A 165 -6.28 2.70 13.10
CA TYR A 165 -5.68 1.53 12.49
C TYR A 165 -5.08 0.63 13.55
N LYS A 166 -5.25 -0.68 13.38
CA LYS A 166 -4.47 -1.71 14.09
C LYS A 166 -3.98 -2.74 13.09
N VAL A 167 -2.67 -2.91 13.01
CA VAL A 167 -2.03 -3.84 12.09
C VAL A 167 -1.42 -5.00 12.88
N LYS A 168 -1.84 -6.21 12.55
CA LYS A 168 -1.40 -7.47 13.18
C LYS A 168 -0.75 -8.37 12.15
N HIS A 169 0.35 -9.00 12.52
CA HIS A 169 0.98 -10.06 11.72
C HIS A 169 1.77 -10.97 12.67
N PRO A 170 1.83 -12.31 12.45
CA PRO A 170 2.54 -13.23 13.34
C PRO A 170 4.00 -12.87 13.61
N ASP A 171 4.69 -12.39 12.57
CA ASP A 171 6.12 -12.07 12.63
C ASP A 171 6.45 -10.65 13.12
N PHE A 172 5.47 -9.79 13.40
CA PHE A 172 5.72 -8.38 13.74
C PHE A 172 4.98 -7.97 15.01
N ARG A 173 5.52 -6.97 15.70
CA ARG A 173 4.80 -6.33 16.81
C ARG A 173 3.53 -5.67 16.28
N THR A 174 2.44 -5.83 17.02
CA THR A 174 1.18 -5.15 16.68
C THR A 174 1.38 -3.64 16.75
N LEU A 175 0.92 -2.94 15.72
CA LEU A 175 0.94 -1.48 15.65
C LEU A 175 -0.49 -0.96 15.68
N SER A 176 -0.79 -0.11 16.67
CA SER A 176 -1.97 0.75 16.66
C SER A 176 -1.56 2.16 16.29
N THR A 177 -2.34 2.85 15.47
CA THR A 177 -2.09 4.24 15.03
C THR A 177 -3.38 4.89 14.54
N GLU A 178 -3.31 6.11 14.04
CA GLU A 178 -4.44 6.88 13.53
C GLU A 178 -4.07 7.55 12.20
N LEU A 179 -5.01 7.56 11.28
CA LEU A 179 -4.98 8.31 10.02
C LEU A 179 -5.75 9.62 10.21
N TYR A 180 -5.12 10.74 9.87
CA TYR A 180 -5.69 12.07 9.84
C TYR A 180 -5.71 12.62 8.41
N PHE A 181 -6.56 13.61 8.17
CA PHE A 181 -6.73 14.21 6.84
C PHE A 181 -6.17 15.64 6.82
N GLU A 182 -5.67 16.08 5.66
CA GLU A 182 -5.09 17.40 5.48
C GLU A 182 -6.13 18.53 5.66
N PRO A 183 -7.31 18.50 5.00
CA PRO A 183 -8.44 19.33 5.42
C PRO A 183 -8.69 19.06 6.91
N HIS A 184 -9.09 20.06 7.71
CA HIS A 184 -9.19 19.98 9.19
C HIS A 184 -7.93 20.32 10.01
N GLY A 185 -6.95 21.01 9.40
CA GLY A 185 -5.78 21.53 10.12
C GLY A 185 -6.11 22.37 11.37
N ASP A 186 -7.16 23.19 11.31
CA ASP A 186 -7.56 24.06 12.42
C ASP A 186 -8.05 23.28 13.65
N ILE A 187 -8.81 22.20 13.43
CA ILE A 187 -9.29 21.30 14.48
C ILE A 187 -8.13 20.45 14.99
N ARG A 188 -7.32 19.90 14.09
CA ARG A 188 -6.17 19.05 14.40
C ARG A 188 -5.11 19.78 15.24
N ARG A 189 -4.91 21.09 15.03
CA ARG A 189 -4.04 21.91 15.90
C ARG A 189 -4.56 22.05 17.34
N GLN A 190 -5.86 21.84 17.56
CA GLN A 190 -6.50 21.92 18.88
C GLN A 190 -6.74 20.54 19.51
N ASP A 191 -6.67 19.46 18.72
CA ASP A 191 -6.80 18.09 19.21
C ASP A 191 -5.60 17.72 20.08
N GLY A 192 -5.79 17.76 21.40
CA GLY A 192 -4.76 17.45 22.38
C GLY A 192 -4.20 16.03 22.27
N ILE A 193 -4.98 15.06 21.77
CA ILE A 193 -4.48 13.69 21.56
C ILE A 193 -3.53 13.66 20.36
N PHE A 194 -3.90 14.30 19.27
CA PHE A 194 -3.00 14.47 18.13
C PHE A 194 -1.72 15.23 18.51
N GLN A 195 -1.81 16.26 19.36
CA GLN A 195 -0.65 17.00 19.85
C GLN A 195 0.28 16.18 20.76
N MET A 196 -0.18 15.05 21.33
CA MET A 196 0.67 14.13 22.09
C MET A 196 1.46 13.15 21.20
N ILE A 197 1.08 12.99 19.92
CA ILE A 197 1.81 12.14 18.99
C ILE A 197 3.21 12.74 18.74
N PRO A 198 4.30 11.94 18.81
CA PRO A 198 5.66 12.45 18.60
C PRO A 198 5.81 13.22 17.28
N GLU A 199 6.40 14.41 17.35
CA GLU A 199 6.51 15.34 16.22
C GLU A 199 7.14 14.69 14.98
N HIS A 200 8.21 13.91 15.17
CA HIS A 200 8.98 13.27 14.09
C HIS A 200 8.19 12.30 13.19
N GLY A 201 7.01 11.84 13.62
CA GLY A 201 6.15 10.96 12.81
C GLY A 201 4.74 11.50 12.57
N ARG A 202 4.39 12.64 13.18
CA ARG A 202 3.03 13.17 13.16
C ARG A 202 2.56 13.55 11.76
N GLU A 203 3.44 14.16 10.95
CA GLU A 203 3.12 14.56 9.58
C GLU A 203 2.81 13.35 8.68
N ARG A 204 3.41 12.19 8.95
CA ARG A 204 3.17 10.95 8.19
C ARG A 204 1.79 10.34 8.45
N LEU A 205 1.10 10.79 9.49
CA LEU A 205 -0.27 10.38 9.77
C LEU A 205 -1.30 11.27 9.07
N ILE A 206 -0.87 12.37 8.43
CA ILE A 206 -1.77 13.30 7.74
C ILE A 206 -1.69 13.01 6.24
N VAL A 207 -2.83 12.71 5.62
CA VAL A 207 -2.90 12.44 4.18
C VAL A 207 -3.74 13.48 3.45
N PRO A 208 -3.36 13.85 2.21
CA PRO A 208 -4.22 14.66 1.36
C PRO A 208 -5.45 13.86 0.94
N LEU A 209 -6.58 14.55 0.79
CA LEU A 209 -7.76 14.02 0.13
C LEU A 209 -7.73 14.44 -1.34
N VAL A 210 -7.84 13.47 -2.24
CA VAL A 210 -7.78 13.66 -3.69
C VAL A 210 -9.04 13.14 -4.36
N ALA A 211 -9.30 13.55 -5.61
CA ALA A 211 -10.35 12.93 -6.40
C ALA A 211 -9.95 11.49 -6.77
N PRO A 212 -10.83 10.47 -6.65
CA PRO A 212 -10.45 9.08 -6.92
C PRO A 212 -9.87 8.83 -8.31
N ALA A 213 -10.32 9.59 -9.32
CA ALA A 213 -9.82 9.50 -10.70
C ALA A 213 -8.32 9.82 -10.84
N THR A 214 -7.69 10.47 -9.86
CA THR A 214 -6.25 10.75 -9.88
C THR A 214 -5.40 9.57 -9.39
N MET A 215 -6.04 8.52 -8.85
CA MET A 215 -5.37 7.33 -8.35
C MET A 215 -5.60 6.15 -9.30
N THR A 216 -4.60 5.81 -10.10
CA THR A 216 -4.71 4.74 -11.12
C THR A 216 -5.12 3.39 -10.52
N GLU A 217 -4.68 3.07 -9.30
CA GLU A 217 -5.05 1.84 -8.60
C GLU A 217 -6.53 1.78 -8.18
N LEU A 218 -7.25 2.90 -8.29
CA LEU A 218 -8.68 3.03 -8.02
C LEU A 218 -9.51 3.22 -9.29
N ALA A 219 -8.94 3.08 -10.49
CA ALA A 219 -9.65 3.35 -11.75
C ALA A 219 -11.00 2.61 -11.85
N ASP A 220 -11.06 1.35 -11.39
CA ASP A 220 -12.28 0.52 -11.42
C ASP A 220 -13.30 0.85 -10.31
N LEU A 221 -12.92 1.68 -9.33
CA LEU A 221 -13.70 1.99 -8.14
C LEU A 221 -13.97 3.50 -7.98
N GLY A 222 -13.35 4.34 -8.82
CA GLY A 222 -13.35 5.79 -8.64
C GLY A 222 -14.74 6.43 -8.72
N HIS A 223 -15.69 5.76 -9.38
CA HIS A 223 -17.10 6.19 -9.44
C HIS A 223 -17.87 5.92 -8.14
N GLU A 224 -17.28 5.18 -7.20
CA GLU A 224 -17.96 4.74 -6.00
C GLU A 224 -17.72 5.64 -4.77
N ALA A 225 -16.88 6.67 -4.90
CA ALA A 225 -16.55 7.58 -3.81
C ALA A 225 -16.34 9.02 -4.26
N ASP A 226 -16.50 9.95 -3.32
CA ASP A 226 -16.30 11.38 -3.56
C ASP A 226 -14.83 11.75 -3.44
N GLN A 227 -14.11 11.08 -2.53
CA GLN A 227 -12.71 11.34 -2.23
C GLN A 227 -11.91 10.03 -2.08
N ALA A 228 -10.59 10.14 -2.23
CA ALA A 228 -9.66 9.08 -1.97
C ALA A 228 -8.42 9.58 -1.21
N CYS A 229 -7.74 8.68 -0.53
CA CYS A 229 -6.42 8.92 0.04
C CYS A 229 -5.56 7.65 0.06
N ARG A 230 -4.23 7.84 0.08
CA ARG A 230 -3.28 6.76 0.32
C ARG A 230 -2.70 6.88 1.73
N PHE A 231 -2.67 5.77 2.47
CA PHE A 231 -2.00 5.67 3.75
C PHE A 231 -1.11 4.42 3.78
N ASP A 232 0.20 4.60 3.66
CA ASP A 232 1.16 3.48 3.78
C ASP A 232 1.62 3.35 5.24
N ILE A 233 1.69 2.12 5.74
CA ILE A 233 2.04 1.78 7.11
C ILE A 233 3.34 0.99 7.13
N THR A 234 4.33 1.47 7.87
CA THR A 234 5.56 0.71 8.14
C THR A 234 5.49 0.13 9.55
N ILE A 235 5.24 -1.19 9.67
CA ILE A 235 5.00 -1.90 10.95
C ILE A 235 6.30 -2.13 11.75
N GLY A 236 7.46 -1.88 11.15
CA GLY A 236 8.77 -1.98 11.82
C GLY A 236 9.51 -3.29 11.54
N THR A 237 10.36 -3.71 12.47
CA THR A 237 11.17 -4.92 12.35
C THR A 237 10.40 -6.16 12.79
N ARG A 238 10.77 -7.32 12.24
CA ARG A 238 10.26 -8.61 12.71
C ARG A 238 10.58 -8.78 14.21
N ALA A 239 9.65 -9.39 14.95
CA ALA A 239 9.71 -9.61 16.39
C ALA A 239 10.59 -10.82 16.77
#